data_AF-A0A944U330-F1
#
_entry.id   AF-A0A944U330-F1
#
_cell.length_a   1.000
_cell.length_b   1.000
_cell.length_c   1.000
_cell.angle_alpha   90.00
_cell.angle_beta   90.00
_cell.angle_gamma   90.00
#
_symmetry.space_group_name_H-M   'P 1'
#
loop_
_entity.id
_entity.type
_entity.pdbx_description
1 polymer ?
#
loop_
_entity_poly.entity_id
_entity_poly.type
_entity_poly.pdbx_seq_one_letter_code
_entity_poly.pdbx_strand_id
1 'polypeptide(L)'
;GLPSLYQLLPSTLQHVFYAGRLDFMSEGLLILTNDGAFSHQLTHPSFGIQKHYRVWLKSILNIESFLNTITNDGILDSGELLKAKSARKISTVKGVDLIEIVLCEGKNREVRRMIKAHDGKVIRLKRITMGPFSLNDLKTGKWRSFNKKELNFVKHIADNGRI
;
A
#
# COMPACT_ATOMS: atom_id res chain seq x y z
N GLY A 1 2.74 17.93 -18.93
CA GLY A 1 3.13 17.26 -17.68
C GLY A 1 2.03 16.32 -17.25
N LEU A 2 2.33 15.19 -16.61
CA LEU A 2 1.30 14.31 -16.05
C LEU A 2 0.48 15.08 -15.00
N PRO A 3 -0.85 14.89 -14.93
CA PRO A 3 -1.68 15.55 -13.94
C PRO A 3 -1.22 15.17 -12.54
N SER A 4 -0.92 16.19 -11.74
CA SER A 4 -0.55 16.01 -10.34
C SER A 4 -1.80 15.82 -9.50
N LEU A 5 -1.73 14.95 -8.49
CA LEU A 5 -2.84 14.79 -7.52
C LEU A 5 -3.20 16.11 -6.84
N TYR A 6 -2.26 17.05 -6.71
CA TYR A 6 -2.51 18.39 -6.17
C TYR A 6 -3.58 19.17 -6.94
N GLN A 7 -3.87 18.83 -8.20
CA GLN A 7 -4.98 19.40 -8.98
C GLN A 7 -6.36 18.99 -8.44
N LEU A 8 -6.43 17.92 -7.64
CA LEU A 8 -7.65 17.44 -7.00
C LEU A 8 -7.89 18.11 -5.63
N LEU A 9 -6.93 18.90 -5.15
CA LEU A 9 -6.99 19.56 -3.85
C LEU A 9 -7.33 21.05 -3.99
N PRO A 10 -8.09 21.63 -3.04
CA PRO A 10 -8.29 23.06 -2.98
C PRO A 10 -6.96 23.78 -2.72
N SER A 11 -6.89 25.07 -3.09
CA SER A 11 -5.69 25.91 -2.91
C SER A 11 -5.20 25.94 -1.46
N THR A 12 -6.10 25.85 -0.49
CA THR A 12 -5.80 25.83 0.95
C THR A 12 -4.98 24.60 1.39
N LEU A 13 -5.00 23.52 0.62
CA LEU A 13 -4.30 22.27 0.93
C LEU A 13 -3.05 22.05 0.08
N GLN A 14 -2.55 23.06 -0.63
CA GLN A 14 -1.36 22.91 -1.48
C GLN A 14 -0.04 22.75 -0.69
N HIS A 15 -0.07 22.96 0.62
CA HIS A 15 1.09 22.86 1.50
C HIS A 15 1.33 21.44 2.06
N VAL A 16 0.39 20.52 1.88
CA VAL A 16 0.55 19.12 2.32
C VAL A 16 1.43 18.35 1.34
N PHE A 17 2.05 17.28 1.80
CA PHE A 17 2.85 16.37 1.00
C PHE A 17 2.49 14.90 1.26
N TYR A 18 2.94 14.02 0.36
CA TYR A 18 2.68 12.59 0.46
C TYR A 18 3.41 11.95 1.65
N ALA A 19 2.66 11.30 2.55
CA ALA A 19 3.21 10.35 3.50
C ALA A 19 3.40 9.00 2.81
N GLY A 20 4.52 8.88 2.10
CA GLY A 20 4.89 7.72 1.30
C GLY A 20 4.51 7.88 -0.16
N ARG A 21 4.48 6.78 -0.91
CA ARG A 21 4.21 6.83 -2.36
C ARG A 21 3.23 5.75 -2.80
N LEU A 22 2.66 5.97 -3.98
CA LEU A 22 2.04 4.96 -4.83
C LEU A 22 2.72 5.04 -6.19
N ASP A 23 3.02 3.89 -6.80
CA ASP A 23 3.51 3.88 -8.17
C ASP A 23 2.41 4.37 -9.13
N PHE A 24 2.81 4.98 -10.24
CA PHE A 24 1.89 5.55 -11.23
C PHE A 24 0.79 4.58 -11.71
N MET A 25 1.11 3.30 -11.89
CA MET A 25 0.16 2.27 -12.33
C MET A 25 -0.66 1.65 -11.18
N SER A 26 -0.47 2.12 -9.95
CA SER A 26 -1.12 1.60 -8.75
C SER A 26 -2.19 2.58 -8.26
N GLU A 27 -3.24 2.03 -7.68
CA GLU A 27 -4.36 2.80 -7.13
C GLU A 27 -4.39 2.72 -5.61
N GLY A 28 -5.20 3.58 -4.99
CA GLY A 28 -5.69 3.36 -3.63
C GLY A 28 -5.31 4.44 -2.64
N LEU A 29 -5.25 4.07 -1.36
CA LEU A 29 -5.08 4.98 -0.25
C LEU A 29 -3.74 5.69 -0.32
N LEU A 30 -3.79 7.01 -0.28
CA LEU A 30 -2.65 7.88 -0.15
C LEU A 30 -2.91 8.87 0.97
N ILE A 31 -1.95 9.00 1.87
CA ILE A 31 -2.04 9.89 3.01
C ILE A 31 -1.26 11.17 2.68
N LEU A 32 -1.89 12.31 2.95
CA LEU A 32 -1.29 13.63 2.80
C LEU A 32 -1.20 14.29 4.18
N THR A 33 -0.07 14.90 4.47
CA THR A 33 0.18 15.59 5.74
C THR A 33 1.13 16.76 5.52
N ASN A 34 1.10 17.75 6.41
CA ASN A 34 2.13 18.77 6.52
C ASN A 34 3.11 18.50 7.68
N ASP A 35 2.93 17.38 8.40
CA ASP A 35 3.76 16.94 9.51
C ASP A 35 4.79 15.90 9.04
N GLY A 36 6.07 16.29 9.05
CA GLY A 36 7.18 15.44 8.64
C GLY A 36 7.45 14.28 9.58
N ALA A 37 7.23 14.46 10.89
CA ALA A 37 7.43 13.41 11.89
C ALA A 37 6.36 12.32 11.75
N PHE A 38 5.09 12.71 11.58
CA PHE A 38 4.01 11.78 11.27
C PHE A 38 4.28 11.01 9.96
N SER A 39 4.70 11.71 8.89
CA SER A 39 5.05 11.08 7.62
C SER A 39 6.18 10.05 7.77
N HIS A 40 7.23 10.41 8.51
CA HIS A 40 8.36 9.51 8.77
C HIS A 40 7.91 8.25 9.52
N GLN A 41 7.13 8.41 10.61
CA GLN A 41 6.62 7.28 11.39
C GLN A 41 5.69 6.37 10.58
N LEU A 42 4.89 6.94 9.69
CA LEU A 42 3.98 6.17 8.85
C LEU A 42 4.72 5.36 7.76
N THR A 43 5.88 5.82 7.30
CA THR A 43 6.54 5.31 6.09
C THR A 43 7.82 4.55 6.33
N HIS A 44 8.55 4.85 7.40
CA HIS A 44 9.85 4.25 7.66
C HIS A 44 9.67 2.77 8.07
N PRO A 45 10.41 1.83 7.46
CA PRO A 45 10.21 0.39 7.68
C PRO A 45 10.33 -0.07 9.13
N SER A 46 11.14 0.61 9.96
CA SER A 46 11.35 0.24 11.38
C SER A 46 10.07 0.29 12.22
N PHE A 47 9.09 1.09 11.80
CA PHE A 47 7.80 1.21 12.48
C PHE A 47 6.81 0.12 12.09
N GLY A 48 7.11 -0.66 11.04
CA GLY A 48 6.33 -1.83 10.67
C GLY A 48 4.86 -1.57 10.31
N ILE A 49 4.52 -0.33 9.91
CA ILE A 49 3.15 0.04 9.54
C ILE A 49 2.65 -0.86 8.41
N GLN A 50 1.63 -1.65 8.73
CA GLN A 50 1.01 -2.57 7.81
C GLN A 50 0.30 -1.84 6.68
N LYS A 51 0.45 -2.35 5.47
CA LYS A 51 -0.18 -1.85 4.26
C LYS A 51 -0.87 -3.04 3.61
N HIS A 52 -2.18 -2.97 3.46
CA HIS A 52 -2.95 -4.04 2.84
C HIS A 52 -3.23 -3.67 1.38
N TYR A 53 -2.94 -4.61 0.50
CA TYR A 53 -3.14 -4.48 -0.93
C TYR A 53 -4.13 -5.52 -1.40
N ARG A 54 -5.03 -5.12 -2.30
CA ARG A 54 -5.76 -6.03 -3.18
C ARG A 54 -5.10 -6.06 -4.53
N VAL A 55 -4.85 -7.26 -5.03
CA VAL A 55 -4.17 -7.47 -6.30
C VAL A 55 -5.00 -8.39 -7.17
N TRP A 56 -5.31 -7.92 -8.38
CA TRP A 56 -5.95 -8.72 -9.41
C TRP A 56 -4.88 -9.20 -10.38
N LEU A 57 -4.81 -10.52 -10.57
CA LEU A 57 -3.78 -11.19 -11.35
C LEU A 57 -4.43 -12.01 -12.46
N LYS A 58 -3.77 -12.14 -13.61
CA LYS A 58 -4.15 -13.16 -14.58
C LYS A 58 -3.90 -14.54 -13.95
N SER A 59 -4.88 -15.45 -14.00
CA SER A 59 -4.80 -16.81 -13.45
C SER A 59 -3.91 -17.72 -14.31
N ILE A 60 -2.61 -17.44 -14.31
CA ILE A 60 -1.56 -18.23 -14.98
C ILE A 60 -0.50 -18.74 -13.99
N LEU A 61 -0.57 -18.28 -12.73
CA LEU A 61 0.36 -18.60 -11.66
C LEU A 61 -0.14 -19.82 -10.89
N ASN A 62 0.78 -20.66 -10.40
CA ASN A 62 0.46 -21.51 -9.26
C ASN A 62 0.34 -20.61 -8.02
N ILE A 63 -0.90 -20.20 -7.72
CA ILE A 63 -1.15 -19.20 -6.69
C ILE A 63 -0.80 -19.69 -5.28
N GLU A 64 -0.96 -20.99 -5.00
CA GLU A 64 -0.64 -21.55 -3.68
C GLU A 64 0.86 -21.52 -3.43
N SER A 65 1.64 -21.98 -4.40
CA SER A 65 3.11 -21.91 -4.34
C SER A 65 3.59 -20.46 -4.22
N PHE A 66 3.06 -19.54 -5.03
CA PHE A 66 3.41 -18.13 -4.96
C PHE A 66 3.13 -17.53 -3.58
N LEU A 67 1.93 -17.76 -3.03
CA LEU A 67 1.54 -17.25 -1.71
C LEU A 67 2.46 -17.80 -0.62
N ASN A 68 2.75 -19.11 -0.66
CA ASN A 68 3.67 -19.74 0.29
C ASN A 68 5.07 -19.12 0.22
N THR A 69 5.62 -18.97 -0.98
CA THR A 69 6.96 -18.41 -1.18
C THR A 69 7.05 -16.99 -0.65
N ILE A 70 6.11 -16.09 -0.99
CA ILE A 70 6.21 -14.70 -0.54
C ILE A 70 6.01 -14.53 0.97
N THR A 71 5.34 -15.46 1.67
CA THR A 71 5.13 -15.37 3.12
C THR A 71 6.21 -16.07 3.92
N ASN A 72 6.72 -17.21 3.46
CA ASN A 72 7.62 -18.06 4.25
C ASN A 72 9.09 -17.87 3.86
N ASP A 73 9.39 -17.83 2.56
CA ASP A 73 10.76 -17.82 2.06
C ASP A 73 11.21 -16.39 1.72
N GLY A 74 10.33 -15.62 1.08
CA GLY A 74 10.65 -14.36 0.43
C GLY A 74 11.28 -14.57 -0.95
N ILE A 75 11.49 -13.47 -1.67
CA ILE A 75 12.06 -13.47 -3.03
C ILE A 75 13.24 -12.49 -3.06
N LEU A 76 14.42 -12.94 -3.46
CA LEU A 76 15.56 -12.05 -3.68
C LEU A 76 15.42 -11.36 -5.04
N ASP A 77 15.30 -10.04 -5.05
CA ASP A 77 15.26 -9.25 -6.27
C ASP A 77 16.12 -7.99 -6.09
N SER A 78 17.05 -7.76 -7.02
CA SER A 78 17.92 -6.58 -7.01
C SER A 78 18.70 -6.38 -5.70
N GLY A 79 19.08 -7.46 -5.03
CA GLY A 79 19.79 -7.42 -3.74
C GLY A 79 18.88 -7.21 -2.52
N GLU A 80 17.56 -7.12 -2.71
CA GLU A 80 16.59 -6.98 -1.63
C GLU A 80 15.77 -8.26 -1.46
N LEU A 81 15.60 -8.72 -0.21
CA LEU A 81 14.64 -9.77 0.10
C LEU A 81 13.23 -9.17 0.17
N LEU A 82 12.35 -9.55 -0.74
CA LEU A 82 10.95 -9.14 -0.78
C LEU A 82 10.11 -10.19 -0.04
N LYS A 83 9.51 -9.81 1.09
CA LYS A 83 8.72 -10.75 1.90
C LYS A 83 7.42 -10.12 2.40
N ALA A 84 6.31 -10.82 2.19
CA ALA A 84 5.01 -10.42 2.71
C ALA A 84 4.85 -10.85 4.16
N LYS A 85 4.22 -10.01 4.98
CA LYS A 85 3.82 -10.39 6.34
C LYS A 85 2.72 -11.46 6.31
N SER A 86 1.78 -11.32 5.39
CA SER A 86 0.78 -12.33 5.10
C SER A 86 0.24 -12.13 3.69
N ALA A 87 -0.26 -13.21 3.09
CA ALA A 87 -0.95 -13.15 1.83
C ALA A 87 -2.00 -14.26 1.76
N ARG A 88 -3.10 -14.01 1.06
CA ARG A 88 -4.15 -15.01 0.84
C ARG A 88 -4.87 -14.80 -0.46
N LYS A 89 -5.38 -15.89 -1.03
CA LYS A 89 -6.35 -15.84 -2.12
C LYS A 89 -7.73 -15.50 -1.58
N ILE A 90 -8.45 -14.63 -2.28
CA ILE A 90 -9.83 -14.24 -1.95
C ILE A 90 -10.81 -14.97 -2.88
N SER A 91 -10.55 -14.94 -4.18
CA SER A 91 -11.45 -15.53 -5.18
C SER A 91 -10.76 -15.69 -6.53
N THR A 92 -11.34 -16.50 -7.40
CA THR A 92 -11.06 -16.51 -8.84
C THR A 92 -12.35 -16.22 -9.59
N VAL A 93 -12.33 -15.24 -10.50
CA VAL A 93 -13.49 -14.91 -11.33
C VAL A 93 -13.01 -14.70 -12.76
N LYS A 94 -13.55 -15.46 -13.71
CA LYS A 94 -13.27 -15.32 -15.16
C LYS A 94 -11.77 -15.26 -15.49
N GLY A 95 -10.97 -16.16 -14.91
CA GLY A 95 -9.53 -16.23 -15.14
C GLY A 95 -8.71 -15.10 -14.50
N VAL A 96 -9.29 -14.42 -13.50
CA VAL A 96 -8.62 -13.41 -12.68
C VAL A 96 -8.63 -13.85 -11.23
N ASP A 97 -7.44 -13.98 -10.64
CA ASP A 97 -7.29 -14.20 -9.20
C ASP A 97 -7.29 -12.85 -8.48
N LEU A 98 -8.07 -12.78 -7.40
CA LEU A 98 -7.99 -11.70 -6.43
C LEU A 98 -7.25 -12.21 -5.20
N ILE A 99 -6.15 -11.55 -4.84
CA ILE A 99 -5.40 -11.82 -3.63
C ILE A 99 -5.30 -10.58 -2.74
N GLU A 100 -5.11 -10.82 -1.45
CA GLU A 100 -4.72 -9.81 -0.47
C GLU A 100 -3.28 -10.05 -0.04
N ILE A 101 -2.47 -8.99 -0.01
CA ILE A 101 -1.07 -9.01 0.45
C ILE A 101 -0.92 -7.93 1.53
N VAL A 102 -0.26 -8.28 2.64
CA VAL A 102 0.09 -7.37 3.72
C VAL A 102 1.60 -7.18 3.75
N LEU A 103 2.05 -5.93 3.64
CA LEU A 103 3.46 -5.56 3.75
C LEU A 103 3.68 -4.63 4.94
N CYS A 104 4.80 -4.77 5.63
CA CYS A 104 5.23 -3.82 6.69
C CYS A 104 6.23 -2.78 6.18
N GLU A 105 6.85 -3.04 5.04
CA GLU A 105 7.77 -2.13 4.36
C GLU A 105 7.09 -1.51 3.13
N GLY A 106 7.88 -0.88 2.27
CA GLY A 106 7.40 -0.20 1.08
C GLY A 106 8.51 -0.08 0.05
N LYS A 107 9.18 -1.20 -0.26
CA LYS A 107 10.26 -1.22 -1.25
C LYS A 107 9.71 -0.83 -2.63
N ASN A 108 10.60 -0.34 -3.50
CA ASN A 108 10.19 0.10 -4.83
C ASN A 108 9.42 -1.01 -5.56
N ARG A 109 8.18 -0.76 -5.98
CA ARG A 109 7.33 -1.69 -6.74
C ARG A 109 7.24 -3.11 -6.16
N GLU A 110 7.39 -3.26 -4.84
CA GLU A 110 7.59 -4.53 -4.15
C GLU A 110 6.58 -5.62 -4.54
N VAL A 111 5.28 -5.35 -4.41
CA VAL A 111 4.21 -6.29 -4.80
C VAL A 111 4.37 -6.74 -6.26
N ARG A 112 4.65 -5.81 -7.17
CA ARG A 112 4.79 -6.12 -8.60
C ARG A 112 6.05 -6.93 -8.88
N ARG A 113 7.14 -6.67 -8.16
CA ARG A 113 8.38 -7.44 -8.28
C ARG A 113 8.21 -8.86 -7.79
N MET A 114 7.57 -9.06 -6.62
CA MET A 114 7.23 -10.39 -6.11
C MET A 114 6.45 -11.21 -7.15
N ILE A 115 5.42 -10.60 -7.74
CA ILE A 115 4.55 -11.26 -8.72
C ILE A 115 5.30 -11.55 -10.03
N LYS A 116 6.11 -10.60 -10.51
CA LYS A 116 6.91 -10.75 -11.72
C LYS A 116 7.94 -11.87 -11.58
N ALA A 117 8.54 -12.04 -10.41
CA ALA A 117 9.52 -13.10 -10.15
C ALA A 117 8.94 -14.52 -10.23
N HIS A 118 7.61 -14.66 -10.26
CA HIS A 118 6.91 -15.92 -10.51
C HIS A 118 6.20 -15.93 -11.88
N ASP A 119 6.61 -15.08 -12.82
CA ASP A 119 6.01 -14.94 -14.15
C ASP A 119 4.53 -14.49 -14.14
N GLY A 120 4.13 -13.83 -13.06
CA GLY A 120 2.79 -13.32 -12.86
C GLY A 120 2.51 -12.02 -13.58
N LYS A 121 1.24 -11.82 -13.95
CA LYS A 121 0.77 -10.59 -14.58
C LYS A 121 -0.26 -9.87 -13.71
N VAL A 122 0.16 -8.72 -13.17
CA VAL A 122 -0.73 -7.80 -12.43
C VAL A 122 -1.67 -7.08 -13.39
N ILE A 123 -2.98 -7.26 -13.19
CA ILE A 123 -4.03 -6.52 -13.89
C ILE A 123 -4.31 -5.21 -13.14
N ARG A 124 -4.48 -5.29 -11.82
CA ARG A 124 -4.77 -4.13 -10.97
C ARG A 124 -4.13 -4.30 -9.60
N LEU A 125 -3.62 -3.21 -9.04
CA LEU A 125 -3.06 -3.16 -7.70
C LEU A 125 -3.66 -1.98 -6.96
N LYS A 126 -4.30 -2.24 -5.82
CA LYS A 126 -4.94 -1.22 -5.00
C LYS A 126 -4.52 -1.33 -3.54
N ARG A 127 -3.90 -0.29 -2.98
CA ARG A 127 -3.70 -0.20 -1.53
C ARG A 127 -5.02 0.18 -0.86
N ILE A 128 -5.54 -0.69 0.00
CA ILE A 128 -6.83 -0.47 0.66
C ILE A 128 -6.68 0.12 2.06
N THR A 129 -5.58 -0.20 2.76
CA THR A 129 -5.29 0.33 4.09
C THR A 129 -3.81 0.66 4.27
N MET A 130 -3.53 1.53 5.25
CA MET A 130 -2.20 1.84 5.75
C MET A 130 -2.35 2.13 7.24
N GLY A 131 -1.80 1.28 8.11
CA GLY A 131 -2.06 1.33 9.55
C GLY A 131 -3.57 1.33 9.84
N PRO A 132 -4.08 2.26 10.66
CA PRO A 132 -5.51 2.36 10.96
C PRO A 132 -6.34 3.06 9.88
N PHE A 133 -5.69 3.61 8.84
CA PHE A 133 -6.37 4.35 7.78
C PHE A 133 -6.87 3.38 6.70
N SER A 134 -8.13 3.54 6.30
CA SER A 134 -8.78 2.71 5.28
C SER A 134 -9.49 3.58 4.26
N LEU A 135 -9.52 3.12 3.00
CA LEU A 135 -10.34 3.75 1.95
C LEU A 135 -11.83 3.76 2.30
N ASN A 136 -12.34 2.67 2.90
CA ASN A 136 -13.78 2.45 3.09
C ASN A 136 -14.55 2.82 1.78
N ASP A 137 -15.51 3.74 1.86
CA ASP A 137 -16.34 4.19 0.74
C ASP A 137 -15.77 5.39 -0.03
N LEU A 138 -14.50 5.77 0.22
CA LEU A 138 -13.86 6.88 -0.47
C LEU A 138 -13.66 6.53 -1.96
N LYS A 139 -14.38 7.25 -2.82
CA LYS A 139 -14.31 7.09 -4.27
C LYS A 139 -12.96 7.56 -4.83
N THR A 140 -12.57 7.00 -5.97
CA THR A 140 -11.36 7.40 -6.70
C THR A 140 -11.35 8.91 -6.96
N GLY A 141 -10.19 9.55 -6.74
CA GLY A 141 -10.00 10.98 -6.94
C GLY A 141 -10.67 11.87 -5.90
N LYS A 142 -11.31 11.30 -4.87
CA LYS A 142 -11.84 12.03 -3.73
C LYS A 142 -10.90 11.94 -2.54
N TRP A 143 -10.97 12.94 -1.68
CA TRP A 143 -10.22 13.03 -0.43
C TRP A 143 -11.16 13.44 0.70
N ARG A 144 -10.72 13.21 1.93
CA ARG A 144 -11.38 13.68 3.15
C ARG A 144 -10.33 13.93 4.23
N SER A 145 -10.66 14.75 5.20
CA SER A 145 -9.86 14.85 6.43
C SER A 145 -9.98 13.57 7.27
N PHE A 146 -9.02 13.40 8.17
CA PHE A 146 -9.07 12.32 9.16
C PHE A 146 -10.27 12.47 10.08
N ASN A 147 -10.88 11.34 10.42
CA ASN A 147 -11.90 11.28 11.45
C ASN A 147 -11.25 11.32 12.86
N LYS A 148 -12.09 11.41 13.91
CA LYS A 148 -11.61 11.51 15.30
C LYS A 148 -10.71 10.34 15.73
N LYS A 149 -11.04 9.10 15.33
CA LYS A 149 -10.24 7.92 15.68
C LYS A 149 -8.87 7.94 15.00
N GLU A 150 -8.87 8.30 13.71
CA GLU A 150 -7.65 8.47 12.91
C GLU A 150 -6.77 9.59 13.48
N LEU A 151 -7.34 10.73 13.88
CA LEU A 151 -6.60 11.82 14.51
C LEU A 151 -6.01 11.44 15.87
N ASN A 152 -6.70 10.64 16.66
CA ASN A 152 -6.16 10.15 17.93
C ASN A 152 -4.90 9.29 17.71
N PHE A 153 -4.90 8.47 16.67
CA PHE A 153 -3.70 7.72 16.28
C PHE A 153 -2.55 8.64 15.85
N VAL A 154 -2.84 9.66 15.03
CA VAL A 154 -1.85 10.67 14.63
C VAL A 154 -1.22 11.35 15.86
N LYS A 155 -2.05 11.76 16.82
CA LYS A 155 -1.58 12.37 18.07
C LYS A 155 -0.74 11.42 18.91
N HIS A 156 -1.17 10.17 19.05
CA HIS A 156 -0.42 9.16 19.79
C HIS A 156 1.01 8.97 19.24
N ILE A 157 1.14 8.93 17.91
CA ILE A 157 2.42 8.90 17.19
C ILE A 157 3.26 10.16 17.46
N ALA A 158 2.63 11.34 17.41
CA ALA A 158 3.30 12.61 17.66
C ALA A 158 3.84 12.71 19.09
N ASP A 159 3.08 12.23 20.07
CA ASP A 159 3.42 12.35 21.50
C ASP A 159 4.45 11.30 21.96
N ASN A 160 4.43 10.08 21.39
CA ASN A 160 5.19 8.94 21.93
C ASN A 160 6.33 8.44 21.01
N GLY A 161 6.43 8.94 19.78
CA GLY A 161 7.51 8.61 18.85
C GLY A 161 7.56 7.14 18.37
N ARG A 162 6.57 6.31 18.76
CA ARG A 162 6.45 4.88 18.44
C ARG A 162 4.98 4.46 18.36
N ILE A 163 4.73 3.35 17.68
CA ILE A 163 3.45 2.63 17.58
C ILE A 163 3.50 1.43 18.52
#